data_AF-A0A538B165-F1
#
_entry.id   AF-A0A538B165-F1
#
_cell.length_a   1.000
_cell.length_b   1.000
_cell.length_c   1.000
_cell.angle_alpha   90.00
_cell.angle_beta   90.00
_cell.angle_gamma   90.00
#
_symmetry.space_group_name_H-M   'P 1'
#
loop_
_entity.id
_entity.type
_entity.pdbx_description
1 polymer ?
#
loop_
_entity_poly.entity_id
_entity_poly.type
_entity_poly.pdbx_seq_one_letter_code
_entity_poly.pdbx_strand_id
1 'polypeptide(L)'
;MATCATCGAPVPEAARFCPTCAAPVGTGPDQSERKLATVVFADLVGSTELGGSQDPERTRATLDRFYEAMAAEIETAGGTI
;
A
#
# COMPACT_ATOMS: atom_id res chain seq x y z
N MET A 1 23.37 22.75 13.82
CA MET A 1 23.88 21.72 12.88
C MET A 1 23.48 20.36 13.41
N ALA A 2 22.58 19.68 12.73
CA ALA A 2 22.24 18.29 13.05
C ALA A 2 23.36 17.36 12.55
N THR A 3 23.42 16.13 13.04
CA THR A 3 24.33 15.09 12.51
C THR A 3 23.52 14.06 11.73
N CYS A 4 24.10 13.52 10.67
CA CYS A 4 23.46 12.48 9.86
C CYS A 4 23.34 11.19 10.67
N ALA A 5 22.13 10.63 10.76
CA ALA A 5 21.88 9.37 11.47
C ALA A 5 22.57 8.14 10.81
N THR A 6 22.95 8.24 9.53
CA THR A 6 23.59 7.14 8.78
C THR A 6 25.12 7.18 8.85
N CYS A 7 25.75 8.35 8.72
CA CYS A 7 27.21 8.46 8.62
C CYS A 7 27.87 9.41 9.63
N GLY A 8 27.10 10.06 10.50
CA GLY A 8 27.62 10.95 11.54
C GLY A 8 28.14 12.31 11.08
N ALA A 9 28.21 12.57 9.77
CA ALA A 9 28.67 13.85 9.23
C ALA A 9 27.73 15.01 9.61
N PRO A 10 28.25 16.25 9.76
CA PRO A 10 27.42 17.41 10.03
C PRO A 10 26.48 17.71 8.84
N VAL A 11 25.24 18.04 9.17
CA VAL A 11 24.18 18.34 8.22
C VAL A 11 23.73 19.80 8.37
N PRO A 12 23.73 20.59 7.28
CA PRO A 12 23.18 21.94 7.26
C PRO A 12 21.68 21.94 7.60
N GLU A 13 21.20 22.97 8.29
CA GLU A 13 19.84 23.02 8.85
C GLU A 13 18.72 22.90 7.81
N ALA A 14 18.94 23.36 6.58
CA ALA A 14 17.97 23.29 5.48
C ALA A 14 18.19 22.09 4.53
N ALA A 15 19.15 21.20 4.79
CA ALA A 15 19.47 20.11 3.88
C ALA A 15 18.46 18.96 3.99
N ARG A 16 17.87 18.55 2.86
CA ARG A 16 16.99 17.37 2.76
C ARG A 16 17.75 16.04 2.67
N PHE A 17 19.02 16.09 2.27
CA PHE A 17 19.90 14.94 2.12
C PHE A 17 21.27 15.26 2.70
N CYS A 18 21.97 14.25 3.23
CA CYS A 18 23.32 14.39 3.75
C CYS A 18 24.30 14.66 2.60
N PRO A 19 25.13 15.72 2.67
CA PRO A 19 26.09 16.03 1.61
C PRO A 19 27.22 15.00 1.47
N THR A 20 27.42 14.15 2.47
CA THR A 20 28.50 13.15 2.48
C THR A 20 28.06 11.77 2.00
N CYS A 21 26.86 11.30 2.40
CA CYS A 21 26.39 9.94 2.09
C CYS A 21 25.05 9.88 1.35
N ALA A 22 24.46 11.04 1.01
CA ALA A 22 23.15 11.16 0.35
C ALA A 22 21.94 10.58 1.11
N ALA A 23 22.10 10.13 2.37
CA ALA A 23 20.97 9.69 3.18
C ALA A 23 19.96 10.85 3.41
N PRO A 24 18.64 10.60 3.35
CA PRO A 24 17.63 11.60 3.63
C PRO A 24 17.75 12.09 5.08
N VAL A 25 17.62 13.40 5.26
CA VAL A 25 17.72 14.08 6.55
C VAL A 25 16.31 14.47 6.95
N GLY A 26 15.85 13.93 8.07
CA GLY A 26 14.43 13.92 8.41
C GLY A 26 13.78 12.69 7.81
N THR A 27 13.76 11.62 8.58
CA THR A 27 12.74 10.61 8.41
C THR A 27 11.41 11.31 8.69
N GLY A 28 10.57 11.54 7.68
CA GLY A 28 9.13 11.68 7.95
C GLY A 28 8.70 10.51 8.86
N PRO A 29 7.65 10.69 9.70
CA PRO A 29 7.29 9.69 10.69
C PRO A 29 7.32 8.31 10.06
N ASP A 30 8.00 7.39 10.72
CA ASP A 30 8.08 6.00 10.29
C ASP A 30 6.64 5.52 10.11
N GLN A 31 6.19 5.38 8.86
CA GLN A 31 4.80 5.02 8.56
C GLN A 31 4.53 3.55 8.91
N SER A 32 5.54 2.85 9.44
CA SER A 32 5.38 1.53 10.01
C SER A 32 4.76 1.63 11.40
N GLU A 33 3.49 1.24 11.51
CA GLU A 33 2.82 1.03 12.79
C GLU A 33 2.63 -0.46 13.05
N ARG A 34 2.81 -0.87 14.31
CA ARG A 34 2.42 -2.21 14.78
C ARG A 34 1.15 -2.08 15.59
N LYS A 35 0.02 -2.54 15.05
CA LYS A 35 -1.28 -2.55 15.72
C LYS A 35 -1.93 -3.94 15.66
N LEU A 36 -2.88 -4.18 16.56
CA LEU A 36 -3.79 -5.33 16.44
C LEU A 36 -4.82 -5.00 15.36
N ALA A 37 -4.91 -5.83 14.33
CA ALA A 37 -5.84 -5.64 13.21
C ALA A 37 -6.46 -6.99 12.80
N THR A 38 -7.69 -6.93 12.31
CA THR A 38 -8.36 -8.06 11.65
C THR A 38 -8.25 -7.86 10.14
N VAL A 39 -7.79 -8.88 9.42
CA VAL A 39 -7.64 -8.85 7.97
C VAL A 39 -8.57 -9.90 7.36
N VAL A 40 -9.32 -9.52 6.34
CA VAL A 40 -10.22 -10.41 5.60
C VAL A 40 -9.69 -10.55 4.18
N PHE A 41 -9.63 -11.80 3.70
CA PHE A 41 -9.36 -12.13 2.30
C PHE A 41 -10.57 -12.87 1.74
N ALA A 42 -11.00 -12.49 0.54
CA ALA A 42 -12.10 -13.11 -0.18
C ALA A 42 -11.68 -13.37 -1.62
N ASP A 43 -12.14 -14.49 -2.17
CA ASP A 43 -11.82 -14.90 -3.54
C ASP A 43 -13.08 -15.48 -4.23
N LEU A 44 -13.12 -15.37 -5.54
CA LEU A 44 -14.14 -15.97 -6.40
C LEU A 44 -13.74 -17.41 -6.70
N VAL A 45 -14.51 -18.36 -6.17
CA VAL A 45 -14.33 -19.78 -6.49
C VAL A 45 -14.47 -20.00 -8.00
N GLY A 46 -13.49 -20.69 -8.60
CA GLY A 46 -13.50 -21.02 -10.03
C GLY A 46 -13.14 -19.86 -10.96
N SER A 47 -12.64 -18.74 -10.43
CA SER A 47 -12.25 -17.56 -11.22
C SER A 47 -11.24 -17.86 -12.35
N THR A 48 -10.31 -18.79 -12.13
CA THR A 48 -9.32 -19.20 -13.14
C THR A 48 -9.96 -19.87 -14.36
N GLU A 49 -10.90 -20.80 -14.13
CA GLU A 49 -11.63 -21.46 -15.21
C GLU A 49 -12.56 -20.47 -15.94
N LEU A 50 -13.16 -19.55 -15.19
CA LEU A 50 -13.97 -18.47 -15.73
C LEU A 50 -13.17 -17.60 -16.71
N GLY A 51 -11.95 -17.21 -16.34
CA GLY A 51 -11.07 -16.40 -17.18
C GLY A 51 -10.52 -17.13 -18.40
N GLY A 52 -10.40 -18.45 -18.35
CA GLY A 52 -9.99 -19.27 -19.50
C GLY A 52 -11.11 -19.57 -20.50
N SER A 53 -12.38 -19.51 -20.06
CA SER A 53 -13.55 -19.89 -20.86
C SER A 53 -14.30 -18.71 -21.48
N GLN A 54 -13.97 -17.48 -21.09
CA GLN A 54 -14.61 -16.26 -21.56
C GLN A 54 -13.63 -15.30 -22.22
N ASP A 55 -14.19 -14.42 -23.03
CA ASP A 55 -13.50 -13.24 -23.55
C ASP A 55 -12.92 -12.39 -22.38
N PRO A 56 -11.68 -11.90 -22.47
CA PRO A 56 -11.02 -11.17 -21.39
C PRO A 56 -11.80 -9.95 -20.91
N GLU A 57 -12.39 -9.18 -21.82
CA GLU A 57 -13.17 -7.99 -21.51
C GLU A 57 -14.46 -8.34 -20.76
N ARG A 58 -15.10 -9.46 -21.08
CA ARG A 58 -16.26 -9.97 -20.33
C ARG A 58 -15.89 -10.45 -18.93
N THR A 59 -14.77 -11.15 -18.81
CA THR A 59 -14.24 -11.59 -17.51
C THR A 59 -13.96 -10.37 -16.64
N ARG A 60 -13.28 -9.35 -17.19
CA ARG A 60 -13.00 -8.10 -16.49
C ARG A 60 -14.28 -7.40 -16.03
N ALA A 61 -15.26 -7.22 -16.91
CA ALA A 61 -16.53 -6.58 -16.55
C ALA A 61 -17.27 -7.34 -15.43
N THR A 62 -17.12 -8.66 -15.35
CA THR A 62 -17.69 -9.47 -14.27
C THR A 62 -16.94 -9.26 -12.95
N LEU A 63 -15.60 -9.26 -12.99
CA LEU A 63 -14.76 -9.01 -11.82
C LEU A 63 -14.95 -7.58 -11.28
N ASP A 64 -15.05 -6.57 -12.15
CA ASP A 64 -15.26 -5.19 -11.75
C ASP A 64 -16.57 -5.04 -10.93
N ARG A 65 -17.66 -5.67 -11.38
CA ARG A 65 -18.94 -5.69 -10.64
C ARG A 65 -18.84 -6.43 -9.31
N PHE A 66 -18.10 -7.53 -9.26
CA PHE A 66 -17.87 -8.27 -8.03
C PHE A 66 -17.09 -7.42 -7.01
N TYR A 67 -16.01 -6.76 -7.44
CA TYR A 67 -15.22 -5.90 -6.55
C TYR A 67 -16.00 -4.67 -6.10
N GLU A 68 -16.81 -4.05 -6.97
CA GLU A 68 -17.67 -2.93 -6.59
C GLU A 68 -18.69 -3.34 -5.52
N ALA A 69 -19.35 -4.50 -5.69
CA ALA A 69 -20.29 -5.02 -4.70
C ALA A 69 -19.60 -5.35 -3.37
N MET A 70 -18.43 -6.00 -3.39
CA MET A 70 -17.67 -6.26 -2.16
C MET A 70 -17.23 -4.96 -1.47
N ALA A 71 -16.78 -3.97 -2.25
CA ALA A 71 -16.29 -2.72 -1.69
C ALA A 71 -17.38 -1.97 -0.93
N ALA A 72 -18.58 -1.89 -1.50
CA ALA A 72 -19.73 -1.29 -0.84
C ALA A 72 -20.08 -1.97 0.50
N GLU A 73 -20.03 -3.30 0.56
CA GLU A 73 -20.29 -4.05 1.79
C GLU A 73 -19.16 -3.85 2.83
N ILE A 74 -17.90 -3.86 2.41
CA ILE A 74 -16.74 -3.61 3.29
C ILE A 74 -16.83 -2.21 3.90
N GLU A 75 -17.11 -1.19 3.09
CA GLU A 75 -17.27 0.19 3.55
C GLU A 75 -18.44 0.32 4.52
N THR A 76 -19.58 -0.31 4.23
CA THR A 76 -20.76 -0.32 5.11
C THR A 76 -20.46 -0.96 6.47
N ALA A 77 -19.61 -1.98 6.50
CA ALA A 77 -19.13 -2.62 7.73
C ALA A 77 -18.03 -1.82 8.47
N GLY A 78 -17.59 -0.68 7.92
CA GLY A 78 -16.49 0.14 8.47
C GLY A 78 -15.09 -0.41 8.19
N GLY A 79 -14.97 -1.33 7.24
CA GLY A 79 -13.70 -1.87 6.77
C GLY A 79 -12.95 -0.90 5.86
N THR A 80 -11.74 -1.29 5.45
CA THR A 80 -10.88 -0.52 4.55
C THR A 80 -10.23 -1.48 3.55
N ILE A 81 -10.08 -1.03 2.30
CA ILE A 81 -9.53 -1.79 1.17
C ILE A 81 -8.20 -1.16 0.73
#